data_AF-A0A1S6JD79-F1
#
_entry.id   AF-A0A1S6JD79-F1
#
_cell.length_a   1.000
_cell.length_b   1.000
_cell.length_c   1.000
_cell.angle_alpha   90.00
_cell.angle_beta   90.00
_cell.angle_gamma   90.00
#
_symmetry.space_group_name_H-M   'P 1'
#
loop_
_entity.id
_entity.type
_entity.pdbx_description
1 polymer ?
#
loop_
_entity_poly.entity_id
_entity_poly.type
_entity_poly.pdbx_seq_one_letter_code
_entity_poly.pdbx_strand_id
1 'polypeptide(L)'
;MHSGRRRRRLVVDETTTYVWSVRHRHSVSGPCQEVLSLTREGMRTRVLLLFRGGEGRFVPDGFLPSGCVAVGDASLNLHEPGVVRGFIDEAARRGLLDRPAELNGWDLFAAVAAARSADD
;
A
#
# COMPACT_ATOMS: atom_id res chain seq x y z
N MET A 1 -12.57 -10.97 -14.00
CA MET A 1 -12.28 -11.82 -12.82
C MET A 1 -12.39 -10.97 -11.57
N HIS A 2 -13.31 -11.29 -10.66
CA HIS A 2 -13.35 -10.66 -9.35
C HIS A 2 -12.22 -11.27 -8.51
N SER A 3 -11.06 -10.62 -8.45
CA SER A 3 -9.99 -11.04 -7.55
C SER A 3 -10.53 -10.90 -6.12
N GLY A 4 -10.90 -12.03 -5.53
CA GLY A 4 -11.49 -12.10 -4.20
C GLY A 4 -10.61 -11.34 -3.21
N ARG A 5 -11.25 -10.53 -2.38
CA ARG A 5 -10.64 -9.69 -1.32
C ARG A 5 -9.86 -10.56 -0.33
N ARG A 6 -8.60 -10.91 -0.65
CA ARG A 6 -7.75 -11.67 0.27
C ARG A 6 -7.25 -10.73 1.35
N ARG A 7 -7.93 -10.77 2.50
CA ARG A 7 -7.44 -10.17 3.75
C ARG A 7 -6.24 -11.01 4.22
N ARG A 8 -5.12 -10.34 4.46
CA ARG A 8 -3.87 -10.93 4.93
C ARG A 8 -3.56 -10.35 6.32
N ARG A 9 -2.82 -11.09 7.15
CA ARG A 9 -2.44 -10.71 8.53
C ARG A 9 -0.93 -10.57 8.66
N LEU A 10 -0.46 -9.46 9.23
CA LEU A 10 0.96 -9.13 9.40
C LEU A 10 1.20 -8.92 10.88
N VAL A 11 2.06 -9.74 11.48
CA VAL A 11 2.55 -9.51 12.83
C VAL A 11 3.75 -8.57 12.73
N VAL A 12 3.68 -7.44 13.43
CA VAL A 12 4.71 -6.40 13.39
C VAL A 12 5.63 -6.52 14.61
N ASP A 13 5.01 -6.76 15.77
CA ASP A 13 5.65 -7.04 17.06
C ASP A 13 4.69 -7.88 17.92
N GLU A 14 5.11 -8.19 19.16
CA GLU A 14 4.35 -9.00 20.12
C GLU A 14 2.92 -8.50 20.41
N THR A 15 2.67 -7.20 20.23
CA THR A 15 1.41 -6.54 20.57
C THR A 15 0.65 -6.00 19.36
N THR A 16 1.31 -5.95 18.19
CA THR A 16 0.80 -5.26 17.01
C THR A 16 0.65 -6.22 15.85
N THR A 17 -0.61 -6.46 15.48
CA THR A 17 -0.97 -7.15 14.23
C THR A 17 -1.78 -6.22 13.34
N TYR A 18 -1.48 -6.20 12.04
CA TYR A 18 -2.27 -5.53 11.03
C TYR A 18 -2.96 -6.54 10.11
N VAL A 19 -4.22 -6.26 9.79
CA VAL A 19 -4.92 -6.87 8.65
C VAL A 19 -4.82 -5.93 7.47
N TRP A 20 -4.41 -6.44 6.32
CA TRP A 20 -4.36 -5.65 5.09
C TRP A 20 -5.06 -6.30 3.90
N SER A 21 -5.44 -5.45 2.95
CA SER A 21 -5.95 -5.86 1.64
C SER A 21 -5.61 -4.82 0.60
N VAL A 22 -5.39 -5.27 -0.64
CA VAL A 22 -5.17 -4.40 -1.79
C VAL A 22 -6.43 -4.37 -2.64
N ARG A 23 -6.78 -3.20 -3.17
CA ARG A 23 -7.88 -3.05 -4.12
C ARG A 23 -7.48 -2.14 -5.25
N HIS A 24 -7.74 -2.60 -6.45
CA HIS A 24 -7.74 -1.77 -7.62
C HIS A 24 -9.06 -0.99 -7.74
N ARG A 25 -8.98 0.32 -8.00
CA ARG A 25 -10.13 1.19 -8.33
C ARG A 25 -9.96 1.69 -9.76
N HIS A 26 -10.76 1.14 -10.67
CA HIS A 26 -10.84 1.67 -12.02
C HIS A 26 -11.52 3.03 -12.04
N SER A 27 -11.04 3.91 -12.91
CA SER A 27 -11.71 5.15 -13.27
C SER A 27 -11.93 5.16 -14.77
N VAL A 28 -13.09 5.66 -15.20
CA VAL A 28 -13.46 5.78 -16.62
C VAL A 28 -13.07 7.13 -17.23
N SER A 29 -12.84 8.13 -16.38
CA SER A 29 -12.60 9.53 -16.79
C SER A 29 -11.30 10.10 -16.22
N GLY A 30 -10.50 9.28 -15.55
CA GLY A 30 -9.25 9.67 -14.92
C GLY A 30 -8.35 8.46 -14.65
N PRO A 31 -7.21 8.64 -13.99
CA PRO A 31 -6.29 7.55 -13.76
C PRO A 31 -6.88 6.52 -12.79
N CYS A 32 -6.60 5.25 -13.08
CA CYS A 32 -6.83 4.15 -12.14
C CYS A 32 -6.02 4.34 -10.84
N GLN A 33 -6.41 3.63 -9.78
CA GLN A 33 -5.76 3.77 -8.47
C GLN A 33 -5.65 2.42 -7.75
N GLU A 34 -4.49 2.12 -7.18
CA GLU A 34 -4.35 1.03 -6.19
C GLU A 34 -4.61 1.55 -4.77
N VAL A 35 -5.22 0.71 -3.94
CA VAL A 35 -5.58 1.06 -2.56
C VAL A 35 -5.08 -0.02 -1.62
N LEU A 36 -4.07 0.32 -0.82
CA LEU A 36 -3.64 -0.50 0.30
C LEU A 36 -4.44 -0.10 1.55
N SER A 37 -5.23 -1.03 2.05
CA SER A 37 -5.99 -0.86 3.28
C SER A 37 -5.25 -1.48 4.44
N LEU A 38 -5.06 -0.73 5.52
CA LEU A 38 -4.45 -1.16 6.77
C LEU A 38 -5.45 -1.04 7.92
N THR A 39 -5.59 -2.09 8.71
CA THR A 39 -6.41 -2.10 9.93
C THR A 39 -5.63 -2.77 11.03
N ARG A 40 -5.35 -2.05 12.13
CA ARG A 40 -4.70 -2.66 13.29
C ARG A 40 -5.72 -3.52 14.03
N GLU A 41 -5.35 -4.75 14.37
CA GLU A 41 -6.23 -5.63 15.13
C GLU A 41 -6.51 -5.08 16.52
N GLY A 42 -7.72 -5.32 17.01
CA GLY A 42 -8.21 -4.69 18.24
C GLY A 42 -8.63 -3.22 18.07
N MET A 43 -8.26 -2.56 16.98
CA MET A 43 -8.71 -1.21 16.65
C MET A 43 -9.81 -1.20 15.60
N ARG A 44 -10.73 -0.23 15.71
CA ARG A 44 -11.73 0.05 14.67
C ARG A 44 -11.21 1.00 13.58
N THR A 45 -10.00 1.54 13.76
CA THR A 45 -9.43 2.53 12.84
C THR A 45 -8.82 1.85 11.61
N ARG A 46 -9.02 2.48 10.46
CA ARG A 46 -8.56 1.99 9.16
C ARG A 46 -7.88 3.12 8.42
N VAL A 47 -6.66 2.87 7.96
CA VAL A 47 -5.91 3.78 7.10
C VAL A 47 -5.90 3.23 5.68
N LEU A 48 -6.10 4.09 4.71
CA LEU A 48 -6.02 3.77 3.28
C LEU A 48 -4.86 4.53 2.67
N LEU A 49 -3.92 3.83 2.05
CA LEU A 49 -2.90 4.43 1.21
C LEU A 49 -3.37 4.36 -0.25
N LEU A 50 -3.53 5.53 -0.87
CA LEU A 50 -4.07 5.69 -2.21
C LEU A 50 -2.91 5.95 -3.19
N PHE A 51 -2.74 5.04 -4.15
CA PHE A 51 -1.73 5.17 -5.20
C PHE A 51 -2.43 5.49 -6.51
N ARG A 52 -2.62 6.78 -6.80
CA ARG A 52 -3.22 7.26 -8.06
C ARG A 52 -2.20 7.13 -9.19
N GLY A 53 -2.59 6.46 -10.26
CA GLY A 53 -1.83 6.52 -11.51
C GLY A 53 -1.77 7.95 -12.05
N GLY A 54 -0.92 8.15 -13.06
CA GLY A 54 -0.74 9.46 -13.69
C GLY A 54 0.67 9.60 -14.25
N GLU A 55 1.05 10.80 -14.63
CA GLU A 55 2.37 11.07 -15.19
C GLU A 55 3.49 10.58 -14.27
N GLY A 56 4.34 9.67 -14.78
CA GLY A 56 5.44 9.03 -14.05
C GLY A 56 5.04 8.07 -12.92
N ARG A 57 3.73 7.82 -12.71
CA ARG A 57 3.18 6.95 -11.66
C ARG A 57 2.36 5.83 -12.28
N PHE A 58 2.91 4.62 -12.24
CA PHE A 58 2.31 3.46 -12.86
C PHE A 58 1.56 2.61 -11.84
N VAL A 59 0.35 2.22 -12.20
CA VAL A 59 -0.54 1.30 -11.47
C VAL A 59 -1.21 0.37 -12.47
N PRO A 60 -1.79 -0.76 -12.05
CA PRO A 60 -2.35 -1.74 -12.97
C PRO A 60 -3.57 -1.21 -13.71
N ASP A 61 -3.41 -0.80 -14.96
CA ASP A 61 -4.48 -0.32 -15.84
C ASP A 61 -4.83 -1.30 -16.97
N GLY A 62 -4.21 -2.48 -16.95
CA GLY A 62 -4.34 -3.52 -17.97
C GLY A 62 -3.01 -4.22 -18.28
N PHE A 63 -1.87 -3.56 -18.04
CA PHE A 63 -0.55 -4.09 -18.37
C PHE A 63 0.29 -4.59 -17.18
N LEU A 64 0.05 -4.07 -15.96
CA LEU A 64 0.80 -4.49 -14.76
C LEU A 64 0.08 -5.57 -13.95
N PRO A 65 0.82 -6.40 -13.19
CA PRO A 65 0.23 -7.29 -12.19
C PRO A 65 -0.54 -6.50 -11.12
N SER A 66 -1.67 -7.05 -10.66
CA SER A 66 -2.47 -6.43 -9.58
C SER A 66 -1.63 -6.09 -8.35
N GLY A 67 -1.84 -4.91 -7.79
CA GLY A 67 -1.11 -4.44 -6.60
C GLY A 67 0.32 -3.95 -6.85
N CYS A 68 0.83 -3.97 -8.09
CA CYS A 68 2.10 -3.33 -8.42
C CYS A 68 1.92 -1.80 -8.53
N VAL A 69 2.78 -1.04 -7.87
CA VAL A 69 2.86 0.43 -7.99
C VAL A 69 4.29 0.82 -8.28
N ALA A 70 4.53 1.71 -9.24
CA ALA A 70 5.88 2.06 -9.69
C ALA A 70 6.05 3.54 -10.04
N VAL A 71 7.26 4.05 -9.82
CA VAL A 71 7.73 5.39 -10.21
C VAL A 71 9.19 5.27 -10.64
N GLY A 72 9.51 5.74 -11.86
CA GLY A 72 10.86 5.59 -12.40
C GLY A 72 11.23 4.11 -12.60
N ASP A 73 12.38 3.70 -12.05
CA ASP A 73 12.88 2.32 -12.03
C ASP A 73 12.43 1.51 -10.80
N ALA A 74 11.85 2.17 -9.80
CA ALA A 74 11.38 1.52 -8.57
C ALA A 74 9.96 0.98 -8.75
N SER A 75 9.76 -0.27 -8.31
CA SER A 75 8.44 -0.92 -8.25
C SER A 75 8.23 -1.63 -6.92
N LEU A 76 7.01 -1.54 -6.39
CA LEU A 76 6.62 -2.16 -5.13
C LEU A 76 5.33 -2.97 -5.33
N ASN A 77 5.35 -4.20 -4.84
CA ASN A 77 4.19 -5.09 -4.87
C ASN A 77 3.43 -5.05 -3.54
N LEU A 78 2.25 -4.43 -3.53
CA LEU A 78 1.41 -4.27 -2.33
C LEU A 78 0.84 -5.60 -1.80
N HIS A 79 1.03 -6.71 -2.51
CA HIS A 79 0.71 -8.04 -2.00
C HIS A 79 1.83 -8.67 -1.16
N GLU A 80 3.05 -8.13 -1.24
CA GLU A 80 4.20 -8.65 -0.49
C GLU A 80 4.19 -8.17 0.96
N PRO A 81 4.31 -9.07 1.95
CA PRO A 81 4.33 -8.70 3.36
C PRO A 81 5.45 -7.70 3.70
N GLY A 82 6.64 -7.85 3.11
CA GLY A 82 7.78 -6.95 3.35
C GLY A 82 7.54 -5.53 2.85
N VAL A 83 6.93 -5.37 1.68
CA VAL A 83 6.51 -4.05 1.15
C VAL A 83 5.50 -3.39 2.10
N VAL A 84 4.50 -4.16 2.53
CA VAL A 84 3.45 -3.66 3.43
C VAL A 84 4.02 -3.32 4.81
N ARG A 85 4.99 -4.10 5.29
CA ARG A 85 5.73 -3.81 6.51
C ARG A 85 6.43 -2.45 6.41
N GLY A 86 7.16 -2.19 5.32
CA GLY A 86 7.82 -0.90 5.10
C GLY A 86 6.84 0.28 5.11
N PHE A 87 5.67 0.13 4.47
CA PHE A 87 4.63 1.17 4.53
C PHE A 87 4.07 1.39 5.94
N ILE A 88 3.90 0.32 6.74
CA ILE A 88 3.47 0.44 8.14
C ILE A 88 4.54 1.15 8.96
N ASP A 89 5.80 0.75 8.85
CA ASP A 89 6.91 1.34 9.61
C ASP A 89 7.06 2.83 9.28
N GLU A 90 7.05 3.19 8.00
CA GLU A 90 7.18 4.58 7.57
C GLU A 90 5.96 5.44 7.97
N ALA A 91 4.74 4.90 7.86
CA ALA A 91 3.54 5.60 8.32
C ALA A 91 3.50 5.76 9.85
N ALA A 92 3.92 4.74 10.60
CA ALA A 92 4.02 4.78 12.06
C ALA A 92 5.07 5.81 12.51
N ARG A 93 6.24 5.82 11.87
CA ARG A 93 7.31 6.80 12.11
C ARG A 93 6.84 8.24 11.92
N ARG A 94 5.90 8.46 11.00
CA ARG A 94 5.26 9.77 10.74
C ARG A 94 4.01 10.04 11.58
N GLY A 95 3.60 9.14 12.48
CA GLY A 95 2.39 9.30 13.30
C GLY A 95 1.07 9.24 12.52
N LEU A 96 1.06 8.55 11.37
CA LEU A 96 -0.08 8.56 10.44
C LEU A 96 -1.10 7.45 10.69
N LEU A 97 -0.84 6.54 11.64
CA LEU A 97 -1.66 5.34 11.86
C LEU A 97 -2.65 5.44 13.03
N ASP A 98 -2.60 6.51 13.83
CA ASP A 98 -3.36 6.61 15.09
C ASP A 98 -4.85 6.93 14.88
N ARG A 99 -5.23 7.37 13.69
CA ARG A 99 -6.61 7.72 13.34
C ARG A 99 -6.99 7.24 11.95
N PRO A 100 -8.29 7.04 11.66
CA PRO A 100 -8.73 6.74 10.31
C PRO A 100 -8.35 7.85 9.34
N ALA A 101 -7.76 7.49 8.20
CA ALA A 101 -7.32 8.46 7.19
C ALA A 101 -7.26 7.82 5.80
N GLU A 102 -7.48 8.64 4.78
CA GLU A 102 -7.05 8.36 3.41
C GLU A 102 -5.81 9.21 3.14
N LEU A 103 -4.70 8.56 2.82
CA LEU A 103 -3.40 9.19 2.62
C LEU A 103 -2.92 8.94 1.19
N ASN A 104 -2.15 9.88 0.65
CA ASN A 104 -1.46 9.65 -0.61
C ASN A 104 -0.30 8.67 -0.39
N GLY A 105 -0.40 7.46 -0.95
CA GLY A 105 0.61 6.40 -0.78
C GLY A 105 1.96 6.75 -1.40
N TRP A 106 1.96 7.61 -2.41
CA TRP A 106 3.19 8.08 -3.07
C TRP A 106 4.10 8.88 -2.13
N ASP A 107 3.56 9.54 -1.10
CA ASP A 107 4.34 10.34 -0.14
C ASP A 107 5.24 9.47 0.76
N LEU A 108 4.96 8.15 0.82
CA LEU A 108 5.73 7.15 1.57
C LEU A 108 6.59 6.27 0.64
N PHE A 109 6.27 6.23 -0.66
CA PHE A 109 6.83 5.27 -1.62
C PHE A 109 8.36 5.30 -1.67
N ALA A 110 8.97 6.50 -1.78
CA ALA A 110 10.41 6.62 -1.93
C ALA A 110 11.19 6.06 -0.73
N ALA A 111 10.69 6.27 0.49
CA ALA A 111 11.31 5.74 1.70
C ALA A 111 11.21 4.21 1.75
N VAL A 112 10.07 3.65 1.36
CA VAL A 112 9.88 2.19 1.33
C VAL A 112 10.73 1.55 0.22
N ALA A 113 10.79 2.15 -0.97
CA ALA A 113 11.62 1.66 -2.05
C ALA A 113 13.10 1.67 -1.67
N ALA A 114 13.60 2.76 -1.08
CA ALA A 114 14.98 2.87 -0.63
C ALA A 114 15.34 1.83 0.45
N ALA A 115 14.45 1.60 1.42
CA ALA A 115 14.67 0.58 2.45
C ALA A 115 14.78 -0.83 1.83
N ARG A 116 13.96 -1.15 0.82
CA ARG A 116 14.01 -2.46 0.15
C ARG A 116 15.28 -2.69 -0.66
N SER A 117 15.78 -1.66 -1.33
CA SER A 117 17.05 -1.75 -2.07
C SER A 117 18.27 -1.86 -1.15
N ALA A 118 18.13 -1.55 0.14
CA ALA A 118 19.20 -1.71 1.13
C ALA A 118 19.21 -3.10 1.79
N ASP A 119 18.13 -3.87 1.65
CA ASP A 119 17.96 -5.22 2.19
C ASP A 119 18.34 -6.34 1.19
N ASP A 120 18.61 -5.99 -0.07
CA ASP A 120 19.14 -6.87 -1.14
C ASP A 120 20.69 -6.84 -1.18
#